data_AF-A0A2D5BTW5-F1
#
_entry.id   AF-A0A2D5BTW5-F1
#
_cell.length_a   1.000
_cell.length_b   1.000
_cell.length_c   1.000
_cell.angle_alpha   90.00
_cell.angle_beta   90.00
_cell.angle_gamma   90.00
#
_symmetry.space_group_name_H-M   'P 1'
#
loop_
_entity.id
_entity.type
_entity.pdbx_description
1 polymer ?
#
loop_
_entity_poly.entity_id
_entity_poly.type
_entity_poly.pdbx_seq_one_letter_code
_entity_poly.pdbx_strand_id
1 'polypeptide(L)'
;MDRNQGYGTLAALRGNIGRAFVGSRRVVDHLLAGLLAGGHVLIQDVPGVGKTTLARALAKSIDCDFRRIQFTPDLLPSDVIGVSVYDPQAREFRFMEGPVFAHVVLADEINRTPPRTQAALLEAMSERQVSVDGETAVEESLEDYVLAIVAATRDHPEILLGASPRATLALFRAAQARAFLDERDYVVPDDIKEMAVPVLAHRLGARGPGGEEHESGIVREVLSRVNVPA
;
A
#
# COMPACT_ATOMS: atom_id res chain seq x y z
N MET A 1 -7.49 -28.16 14.71
CA MET A 1 -6.21 -28.89 14.69
C MET A 1 -5.96 -29.49 16.06
N ASP A 2 -5.55 -30.75 16.12
CA ASP A 2 -5.15 -31.41 17.36
C ASP A 2 -3.81 -30.84 17.86
N ARG A 3 -3.69 -30.55 19.16
CA ARG A 3 -2.50 -29.91 19.75
C ARG A 3 -1.23 -30.71 19.48
N ASN A 4 -1.31 -32.04 19.51
CA ASN A 4 -0.17 -32.92 19.21
C ASN A 4 0.29 -32.82 17.75
N GLN A 5 -0.63 -32.60 16.82
CA GLN A 5 -0.31 -32.43 15.41
C GLN A 5 0.43 -31.10 15.17
N GLY A 6 0.02 -30.03 15.84
CA GLY A 6 0.70 -28.72 15.77
C GLY A 6 2.15 -28.75 16.26
N TYR A 7 2.43 -29.42 17.38
CA TYR A 7 3.80 -29.59 17.87
C TYR A 7 4.68 -30.43 16.94
N GLY A 8 4.10 -31.48 16.33
CA GLY A 8 4.78 -32.30 15.33
C GLY A 8 5.20 -31.49 14.10
N THR A 9 4.30 -30.66 13.56
CA THR A 9 4.60 -29.79 12.41
C THR A 9 5.70 -28.78 12.72
N LEU A 10 5.68 -28.15 13.90
CA LEU A 10 6.72 -27.19 14.30
C LEU A 10 8.09 -27.83 14.47
N ALA A 11 8.14 -29.05 15.02
CA ALA A 11 9.38 -29.82 15.12
C ALA A 11 9.93 -30.17 13.73
N ALA A 12 9.07 -30.55 12.79
CA ALA A 12 9.45 -30.84 11.41
C ALA A 12 9.97 -29.59 10.68
N LEU A 13 9.28 -28.45 10.78
CA LEU A 13 9.73 -27.18 10.20
C LEU A 13 11.09 -26.76 10.74
N ARG A 14 11.27 -26.81 12.06
CA ARG A 14 12.55 -26.51 12.71
C ARG A 14 13.66 -27.44 12.20
N GLY A 15 13.39 -28.73 12.10
CA GLY A 15 14.34 -29.72 11.59
C GLY A 15 14.74 -29.47 10.14
N ASN A 16 13.77 -29.15 9.28
CA ASN A 16 14.01 -28.85 7.86
C ASN A 16 14.87 -27.60 7.68
N ILE A 17 14.58 -26.52 8.41
CA ILE A 17 15.38 -25.29 8.38
C ILE A 17 16.80 -25.57 8.89
N GLY A 18 16.95 -26.31 9.99
CA GLY A 18 18.24 -26.66 10.59
C GLY A 18 19.16 -27.51 9.71
N ARG A 19 18.64 -28.18 8.67
CA ARG A 19 19.46 -28.90 7.69
C ARG A 19 20.21 -27.97 6.73
N ALA A 20 19.67 -26.79 6.47
CA ALA A 20 20.22 -25.83 5.52
C ALA A 20 20.89 -24.62 6.20
N PHE A 21 20.41 -24.22 7.37
CA PHE A 21 20.91 -23.06 8.10
C PHE A 21 21.88 -23.47 9.23
N VAL A 22 23.13 -23.04 9.12
CA VAL A 22 24.15 -23.21 10.18
C VAL A 22 24.18 -21.94 11.02
N GLY A 23 23.48 -21.94 12.15
CA GLY A 23 23.40 -20.78 13.05
C GLY A 23 22.67 -21.09 14.34
N SER A 24 22.37 -20.04 15.13
CA SER A 24 21.74 -20.20 16.44
C SER A 24 20.30 -20.72 16.31
N ARG A 25 20.00 -21.80 17.03
CA ARG A 25 18.65 -22.36 17.16
C ARG A 25 17.63 -21.31 17.60
N ARG A 26 18.06 -20.33 18.41
CA ARG A 26 17.21 -19.24 18.89
C ARG A 26 16.71 -18.34 17.77
N VAL A 27 17.48 -18.16 16.69
CA VAL A 27 17.06 -17.38 15.51
C VAL A 27 15.94 -18.09 14.77
N VAL A 28 16.06 -19.41 14.58
CA VAL A 28 15.00 -20.24 13.98
C VAL A 28 13.72 -20.17 14.81
N ASP A 29 13.84 -20.17 16.14
CA ASP A 29 12.68 -20.12 17.04
C ASP A 29 11.94 -18.79 16.98
N HIS A 30 12.65 -17.66 16.94
CA HIS A 30 12.02 -16.35 16.73
C HIS A 30 11.36 -16.25 15.36
N LEU A 31 11.98 -16.83 14.32
CA LEU A 31 11.42 -16.87 12.98
C LEU A 31 10.09 -17.64 12.95
N LEU A 32 10.06 -18.84 13.53
CA LEU A 32 8.84 -19.64 13.63
C LEU A 32 7.77 -18.97 14.51
N ALA A 33 8.16 -18.28 15.59
CA ALA A 33 7.24 -17.50 16.40
C ALA A 33 6.60 -16.35 15.61
N GLY A 34 7.39 -15.61 14.82
CA GLY A 34 6.89 -14.56 13.94
C GLY A 34 5.93 -15.08 12.87
N LEU A 35 6.27 -16.22 12.25
CA LEU A 35 5.40 -16.90 11.28
C LEU A 35 4.05 -17.27 11.89
N LEU A 36 4.05 -17.92 13.07
CA LEU A 36 2.82 -18.31 13.76
C LEU A 36 1.96 -17.12 14.18
N ALA A 37 2.58 -15.98 14.48
CA ALA A 37 1.90 -14.74 14.81
C ALA A 37 1.36 -14.00 13.57
N GLY A 38 1.67 -14.46 12.35
CA GLY A 38 1.35 -13.75 11.11
C GLY A 38 2.02 -12.37 11.04
N GLY A 39 3.22 -12.27 11.62
CA GLY A 39 4.00 -11.04 11.74
C GLY A 39 5.34 -11.08 11.02
N HIS A 40 6.08 -9.99 11.14
CA HIS A 40 7.36 -9.79 10.47
C HIS A 40 8.54 -9.93 11.45
N VAL A 41 9.68 -10.40 10.98
CA VAL A 41 10.86 -10.65 11.83
C VAL A 41 12.02 -9.80 11.38
N LEU A 42 12.50 -8.93 12.28
CA LEU A 42 13.71 -8.14 12.07
C LEU A 42 14.94 -8.93 12.51
N ILE A 43 15.88 -9.16 11.59
CA ILE A 43 17.14 -9.87 11.87
C ILE A 43 18.32 -8.90 11.84
N GLN A 44 18.72 -8.42 13.02
CA GLN A 44 19.94 -7.64 13.20
C GLN A 44 21.12 -8.58 13.38
N ASP A 45 21.99 -8.64 12.37
CA ASP A 45 23.14 -9.55 12.34
C ASP A 45 24.17 -9.02 11.35
N VAL A 46 25.42 -9.45 11.54
CA VAL A 46 26.56 -9.14 10.66
C VAL A 46 26.30 -9.73 9.25
N PRO A 47 26.71 -9.05 8.15
CA PRO A 47 26.62 -9.61 6.81
C PRO A 47 27.26 -11.00 6.71
N GLY A 48 26.68 -11.90 5.91
CA GLY A 48 27.24 -13.23 5.66
C GLY A 48 26.82 -14.35 6.60
N VAL A 49 25.99 -14.10 7.62
CA VAL A 49 25.52 -15.13 8.57
C VAL A 49 24.40 -16.06 8.03
N GLY A 50 24.18 -16.09 6.71
CA GLY A 50 23.22 -16.99 6.10
C GLY A 50 21.75 -16.57 6.19
N LYS A 51 21.43 -15.28 6.31
CA LYS A 51 20.03 -14.76 6.32
C LYS A 51 19.24 -15.23 5.10
N THR A 52 19.87 -15.20 3.92
CA THR A 52 19.29 -15.72 2.66
C THR A 52 19.02 -17.22 2.75
N THR A 53 19.94 -17.98 3.33
CA THR A 53 19.78 -19.42 3.51
C THR A 53 18.63 -19.73 4.47
N LEU A 54 18.54 -18.99 5.59
CA LEU A 54 17.46 -19.12 6.57
C LEU A 54 16.08 -18.85 5.95
N ALA A 55 15.92 -17.69 5.29
CA ALA A 55 14.63 -17.30 4.71
C ALA A 55 14.20 -18.25 3.58
N ARG A 56 15.15 -18.67 2.72
CA ARG A 56 14.87 -19.65 1.65
C ARG A 56 14.55 -21.03 2.21
N ALA A 57 15.23 -21.47 3.27
CA ALA A 57 14.95 -22.74 3.92
C ALA A 57 13.56 -22.74 4.57
N LEU A 58 13.15 -21.62 5.17
CA LEU A 58 11.79 -21.44 5.66
C LEU A 58 10.77 -21.60 4.53
N ALA A 59 10.89 -20.79 3.46
CA ALA A 59 9.94 -20.80 2.34
C ALA A 59 9.79 -22.20 1.72
N LYS A 60 10.91 -22.90 1.49
CA LYS A 60 10.90 -24.30 1.02
C LYS A 60 10.26 -25.27 2.01
N SER A 61 10.37 -25.03 3.31
CA SER A 61 9.81 -25.91 4.34
C SER A 61 8.29 -25.80 4.45
N ILE A 62 7.71 -24.68 3.98
CA ILE A 62 6.26 -24.43 3.96
C ILE A 62 5.67 -24.43 2.54
N ASP A 63 6.47 -24.81 1.53
CA ASP A 63 6.09 -24.85 0.11
C ASP A 63 5.52 -23.54 -0.44
N CYS A 64 6.19 -22.43 -0.13
CA CYS A 64 5.81 -21.11 -0.60
C CYS A 64 6.89 -20.46 -1.46
N ASP A 65 6.49 -19.46 -2.25
CA ASP A 65 7.42 -18.65 -3.02
C ASP A 65 8.30 -17.76 -2.11
N PHE A 66 9.46 -17.39 -2.67
CA PHE A 66 10.47 -16.61 -1.98
C PHE A 66 11.02 -15.55 -2.92
N ARG A 67 10.98 -14.30 -2.48
CA ARG A 67 11.62 -13.18 -3.17
C ARG A 67 12.60 -12.47 -2.24
N ARG A 68 13.68 -11.93 -2.82
CA ARG A 68 14.71 -11.17 -2.10
C ARG A 68 14.80 -9.77 -2.68
N ILE A 69 14.79 -8.78 -1.81
CA ILE A 69 14.96 -7.37 -2.15
C ILE A 69 16.27 -6.90 -1.52
N GLN A 70 17.18 -6.38 -2.35
CA GLN A 70 18.39 -5.73 -1.87
C GLN A 70 18.13 -4.23 -1.82
N PHE A 71 18.13 -3.64 -0.63
CA PHE A 71 17.94 -2.20 -0.47
C PHE A 71 19.24 -1.47 -0.82
N THR A 72 19.20 -0.68 -1.89
CA THR A 72 20.29 0.17 -2.36
C THR A 72 19.87 1.66 -2.31
N PRO A 73 20.82 2.62 -2.32
CA PRO A 73 20.50 4.05 -2.22
C PRO A 73 19.62 4.59 -3.37
N ASP A 74 19.65 3.91 -4.52
CA ASP A 74 18.94 4.21 -5.75
C ASP A 74 17.62 3.46 -5.91
N LEU A 75 17.31 2.52 -5.01
CA LEU A 75 16.10 1.71 -5.08
C LEU A 75 14.83 2.57 -4.93
N LEU A 76 13.94 2.48 -5.91
CA LEU A 76 12.69 3.22 -5.93
C LEU A 76 11.56 2.42 -5.24
N PRO A 77 10.52 3.09 -4.72
CA PRO A 77 9.33 2.41 -4.22
C PRO A 77 8.74 1.42 -5.23
N SER A 78 8.67 1.80 -6.51
CA SER A 78 8.20 0.97 -7.61
C SER A 78 8.99 -0.33 -7.80
N ASP A 79 10.28 -0.36 -7.46
CA ASP A 79 11.11 -1.56 -7.57
C ASP A 79 10.81 -2.59 -6.47
N VAL A 80 10.18 -2.16 -5.37
CA VAL A 80 9.74 -3.00 -4.24
C VAL A 80 8.31 -3.47 -4.47
N ILE A 81 7.48 -2.53 -4.89
CA ILE A 81 6.03 -2.61 -4.92
C ILE A 81 5.55 -3.17 -6.27
N GLY A 82 6.05 -2.63 -7.39
CA GLY A 82 5.62 -3.00 -8.75
C GLY A 82 5.38 -1.74 -9.59
N VAL A 83 5.04 -1.95 -10.86
CA VAL A 83 4.76 -0.88 -11.82
C VAL A 83 3.65 -1.28 -12.78
N SER A 84 2.82 -0.32 -13.20
CA SER A 84 1.88 -0.53 -14.32
C SER A 84 2.60 -0.30 -15.66
N VAL A 85 2.61 -1.33 -16.51
CA VAL A 85 3.24 -1.30 -17.84
C VAL A 85 2.17 -1.39 -18.91
N TYR A 86 2.19 -0.48 -19.89
CA TYR A 86 1.25 -0.52 -21.02
C TYR A 86 1.59 -1.66 -21.98
N ASP A 87 0.64 -2.56 -22.22
CA ASP A 87 0.71 -3.60 -23.25
C ASP A 87 0.12 -3.07 -24.57
N PRO A 88 0.96 -2.79 -25.59
CA PRO A 88 0.49 -2.23 -26.85
C PRO A 88 -0.35 -3.20 -27.70
N GLN A 89 -0.28 -4.51 -27.47
CA GLN A 89 -1.10 -5.51 -28.18
C GLN A 89 -2.50 -5.58 -27.59
N ALA A 90 -2.60 -5.59 -26.26
CA ALA A 90 -3.88 -5.65 -25.55
C ALA A 90 -4.52 -4.25 -25.37
N ARG A 91 -3.76 -3.17 -25.58
CA ARG A 91 -4.16 -1.77 -25.38
C ARG A 91 -4.63 -1.50 -23.94
N GLU A 92 -4.02 -2.16 -22.98
CA GLU A 92 -4.34 -2.07 -21.55
C GLU A 92 -3.06 -1.87 -20.73
N PHE A 93 -3.19 -1.28 -19.54
CA PHE A 93 -2.11 -1.28 -18.56
C PHE A 93 -2.15 -2.58 -17.77
N ARG A 94 -1.00 -3.23 -17.62
CA ARG A 94 -0.85 -4.43 -16.79
C ARG A 94 0.06 -4.15 -15.63
N PHE A 95 -0.43 -4.44 -14.44
CA PHE A 95 0.37 -4.36 -13.23
C PHE A 95 1.42 -5.48 -13.21
N MET A 96 2.68 -5.08 -13.12
CA MET A 96 3.82 -5.97 -12.95
C MET A 96 4.20 -6.00 -11.47
N GLU A 97 3.82 -7.08 -10.81
CA GLU A 97 4.06 -7.30 -9.38
C GLU A 97 5.53 -7.16 -9.00
N GLY A 98 5.80 -6.27 -8.04
CA GLY A 98 7.11 -6.14 -7.43
C GLY A 98 7.47 -7.32 -6.52
N PRO A 99 8.70 -7.37 -6.01
CA PRO A 99 9.19 -8.47 -5.19
C PRO A 99 8.50 -8.60 -3.82
N VAL A 100 7.70 -7.61 -3.40
CA VAL A 100 6.89 -7.72 -2.17
C VAL A 100 5.73 -8.73 -2.32
N PHE A 101 5.31 -9.06 -3.55
CA PHE A 101 4.29 -10.06 -3.84
C PHE A 101 4.89 -11.48 -3.77
N ALA A 102 5.18 -11.91 -2.55
CA ALA A 102 5.57 -13.27 -2.21
C ALA A 102 5.17 -13.60 -0.77
N HIS A 103 4.97 -14.88 -0.48
CA HIS A 103 4.67 -15.37 0.87
C HIS A 103 5.86 -15.14 1.82
N VAL A 104 7.09 -15.23 1.33
CA VAL A 104 8.32 -14.95 2.08
C VAL A 104 9.19 -13.96 1.34
N VAL A 105 9.33 -12.76 1.91
CA VAL A 105 10.19 -11.70 1.39
C VAL A 105 11.38 -11.50 2.32
N LEU A 106 12.60 -11.56 1.79
CA LEU A 106 13.81 -11.11 2.49
C LEU A 106 14.18 -9.70 2.01
N ALA A 107 13.95 -8.71 2.85
CA ALA A 107 14.41 -7.34 2.65
C ALA A 107 15.79 -7.15 3.32
N ASP A 108 16.84 -7.10 2.50
CA ASP A 108 18.23 -7.02 2.95
C ASP A 108 18.73 -5.57 2.93
N GLU A 109 19.51 -5.18 3.93
CA GLU A 109 20.10 -3.84 4.05
C GLU A 109 19.12 -2.65 4.00
N ILE A 110 17.90 -2.80 4.55
CA ILE A 110 16.82 -1.77 4.53
C ILE A 110 17.30 -0.36 4.87
N ASN A 111 18.26 -0.24 5.79
CA ASN A 111 18.84 1.02 6.24
C ASN A 111 19.67 1.76 5.16
N ARG A 112 19.91 1.20 3.97
CA ARG A 112 20.70 1.81 2.89
C ARG A 112 19.89 2.65 1.91
N THR A 113 18.56 2.65 2.02
CA THR A 113 17.66 3.31 1.05
C THR A 113 16.98 4.52 1.67
N PRO A 114 16.59 5.55 0.88
CA PRO A 114 15.86 6.71 1.39
C PRO A 114 14.56 6.37 2.15
N PRO A 115 14.10 7.25 3.06
CA PRO A 115 12.90 7.03 3.86
C PRO A 115 11.64 6.69 3.05
N ARG A 116 11.51 7.24 1.83
CA ARG A 116 10.34 7.03 0.98
C ARG A 116 10.17 5.57 0.54
N THR A 117 11.25 4.89 0.15
CA THR A 117 11.20 3.48 -0.26
C THR A 117 11.04 2.55 0.95
N GLN A 118 11.63 2.91 2.10
CA GLN A 118 11.39 2.17 3.35
C GLN A 118 9.91 2.27 3.78
N ALA A 119 9.31 3.46 3.65
CA ALA A 119 7.90 3.68 3.96
C ALA A 119 6.99 2.80 3.08
N ALA A 120 7.27 2.66 1.78
CA ALA A 120 6.51 1.81 0.88
C ALA A 120 6.52 0.32 1.31
N LEU A 121 7.67 -0.20 1.74
CA LEU A 121 7.75 -1.56 2.30
C LEU A 121 6.94 -1.68 3.60
N LEU A 122 7.06 -0.71 4.51
CA LEU A 122 6.36 -0.73 5.81
C LEU A 122 4.85 -0.59 5.66
N GLU A 123 4.39 0.18 4.68
CA GLU A 123 2.99 0.31 4.30
C GLU A 123 2.45 -1.04 3.82
N ALA A 124 3.16 -1.70 2.89
CA ALA A 124 2.81 -3.04 2.44
C ALA A 124 2.75 -4.07 3.60
N MET A 125 3.67 -3.94 4.56
CA MET A 125 3.71 -4.81 5.75
C MET A 125 2.54 -4.56 6.72
N SER A 126 2.10 -3.30 6.85
CA SER A 126 1.04 -2.87 7.77
C SER A 126 -0.34 -3.20 7.21
N GLU A 127 -0.57 -2.85 5.94
CA GLU A 127 -1.86 -2.99 5.28
C GLU A 127 -2.06 -4.40 4.71
N ARG A 128 -0.98 -5.21 4.60
CA ARG A 128 -0.95 -6.53 3.93
C ARG A 128 -1.45 -6.48 2.48
N GLN A 129 -1.43 -5.31 1.90
CA GLN A 129 -1.80 -4.99 0.54
C GLN A 129 -0.86 -3.90 0.04
N VAL A 130 -0.75 -3.79 -1.28
CA VAL A 130 0.20 -2.90 -1.94
C VAL A 130 -0.59 -2.06 -2.93
N SER A 131 -0.46 -0.74 -2.84
CA SER A 131 -1.09 0.22 -3.74
C SER A 131 -0.03 0.79 -4.68
N VAL A 132 -0.24 0.64 -5.99
CA VAL A 132 0.63 1.19 -7.05
C VAL A 132 -0.27 1.98 -7.96
N ASP A 133 0.13 3.19 -8.35
CA ASP A 133 -0.59 4.05 -9.32
C ASP A 133 -2.08 4.36 -8.98
N GLY A 134 -2.61 3.88 -7.84
CA GLY A 134 -4.02 4.00 -7.42
C GLY A 134 -4.77 2.65 -7.40
N GLU A 135 -4.16 1.56 -7.86
CA GLU A 135 -4.62 0.18 -7.68
C GLU A 135 -3.99 -0.45 -6.43
N THR A 136 -4.77 -0.68 -5.37
CA THR A 136 -4.79 -2.06 -4.83
C THR A 136 -5.25 -2.96 -5.95
N ALA A 137 -4.77 -4.19 -6.10
CA ALA A 137 -5.44 -5.13 -7.01
C ALA A 137 -6.96 -4.99 -6.83
N VAL A 138 -7.63 -4.44 -7.87
CA VAL A 138 -8.90 -3.67 -7.91
C VAL A 138 -8.77 -2.11 -7.96
N GLU A 139 -8.64 -1.62 -9.21
CA GLU A 139 -9.33 -0.48 -9.85
C GLU A 139 -8.80 0.98 -9.68
N GLU A 140 -7.86 1.35 -10.56
CA GLU A 140 -7.25 2.67 -10.76
C GLU A 140 -8.15 3.59 -11.57
N SER A 141 -8.80 4.55 -10.92
CA SER A 141 -9.33 5.73 -11.62
C SER A 141 -9.81 6.80 -10.64
N LEU A 142 -10.34 6.36 -9.50
CA LEU A 142 -11.10 7.22 -8.59
C LEU A 142 -10.27 7.83 -7.49
N GLU A 143 -9.25 7.15 -6.98
CA GLU A 143 -8.39 7.69 -5.91
C GLU A 143 -7.55 8.87 -6.41
N ASP A 144 -6.98 8.73 -7.61
CA ASP A 144 -6.29 9.82 -8.31
C ASP A 144 -7.23 10.97 -8.65
N TYR A 145 -8.47 10.67 -9.02
CA TYR A 145 -9.50 11.69 -9.23
C TYR A 145 -9.78 12.48 -7.93
N VAL A 146 -9.94 11.80 -6.79
CA VAL A 146 -10.12 12.45 -5.48
C VAL A 146 -8.88 13.26 -5.09
N LEU A 147 -7.67 12.73 -5.31
CA LEU A 147 -6.43 13.42 -5.01
C LEU A 147 -6.26 14.68 -5.87
N ALA A 148 -6.59 14.60 -7.15
CA ALA A 148 -6.55 15.71 -8.09
C ALA A 148 -7.54 16.82 -7.70
N ILE A 149 -8.76 16.45 -7.28
CA ILE A 149 -9.75 17.39 -6.72
C ILE A 149 -9.17 18.11 -5.50
N VAL A 150 -8.65 17.37 -4.52
CA VAL A 150 -8.10 17.94 -3.28
C VAL A 150 -6.88 18.82 -3.58
N ALA A 151 -6.00 18.40 -4.49
CA ALA A 151 -4.83 19.18 -4.90
C ALA A 151 -5.24 20.49 -5.59
N ALA A 152 -6.20 20.44 -6.50
CA ALA A 152 -6.70 21.62 -7.23
C ALA A 152 -7.32 22.67 -6.30
N THR A 153 -7.80 22.30 -5.10
CA THR A 153 -8.23 23.30 -4.10
C THR A 153 -7.07 24.17 -3.59
N ARG A 154 -5.82 23.70 -3.64
CA ARG A 154 -4.67 24.51 -3.18
C ARG A 154 -4.20 25.52 -4.21
N ASP A 155 -4.47 25.25 -5.48
CA ASP A 155 -4.07 26.12 -6.60
C ASP A 155 -5.17 27.13 -6.98
N HIS A 156 -6.32 27.09 -6.29
CA HIS A 156 -7.41 28.01 -6.56
C HIS A 156 -7.07 29.44 -6.07
N PRO A 157 -7.20 30.49 -6.91
CA PRO A 157 -6.79 31.84 -6.58
C PRO A 157 -7.55 32.44 -5.38
N GLU A 158 -8.78 31.98 -5.16
CA GLU A 158 -9.65 32.44 -4.06
C GLU A 158 -9.47 31.64 -2.76
N ILE A 159 -8.60 30.63 -2.75
CA ILE A 159 -8.32 29.82 -1.55
C ILE A 159 -7.05 30.34 -0.85
N LEU A 160 -7.17 30.55 0.46
CA LEU A 160 -6.05 30.85 1.37
C LEU A 160 -5.46 29.55 1.92
N LEU A 161 -6.32 28.58 2.27
CA LEU A 161 -5.93 27.27 2.78
C LEU A 161 -6.76 26.18 2.09
N GLY A 162 -6.13 25.42 1.19
CA GLY A 162 -6.79 24.30 0.52
C GLY A 162 -7.00 23.09 1.43
N ALA A 163 -7.80 22.15 0.95
CA ALA A 163 -8.13 20.95 1.69
C ALA A 163 -6.87 20.13 2.01
N SER A 164 -6.76 19.59 3.23
CA SER A 164 -5.60 18.78 3.65
C SER A 164 -5.59 17.40 2.96
N PRO A 165 -4.45 16.66 2.93
CA PRO A 165 -4.43 15.29 2.40
C PRO A 165 -5.42 14.34 3.10
N ARG A 166 -5.81 14.64 4.36
CA ARG A 166 -6.85 13.89 5.09
C ARG A 166 -8.26 14.08 4.51
N ALA A 167 -8.48 15.12 3.69
CA ALA A 167 -9.74 15.32 3.00
C ALA A 167 -9.96 14.29 1.88
N THR A 168 -8.88 13.75 1.29
CA THR A 168 -8.93 12.68 0.28
C THR A 168 -9.66 11.46 0.83
N LEU A 169 -9.23 10.95 1.99
CA LEU A 169 -9.86 9.79 2.63
C LEU A 169 -11.33 10.06 3.03
N ALA A 170 -11.63 11.27 3.51
CA ALA A 170 -12.98 11.63 3.90
C ALA A 170 -13.94 11.68 2.70
N LEU A 171 -13.47 12.22 1.57
CA LEU A 171 -14.23 12.28 0.33
C LEU A 171 -14.43 10.89 -0.28
N PHE A 172 -13.39 10.06 -0.30
CA PHE A 172 -13.48 8.69 -0.81
C PHE A 172 -14.46 7.83 0.00
N ARG A 173 -14.40 7.89 1.34
CA ARG A 173 -15.36 7.18 2.22
C ARG A 173 -16.79 7.69 2.05
N ALA A 174 -16.98 8.98 1.82
CA ALA A 174 -18.29 9.54 1.55
C ALA A 174 -18.85 9.04 0.21
N ALA A 175 -18.01 8.93 -0.81
CA ALA A 175 -18.38 8.36 -2.10
C ALA A 175 -18.73 6.86 -1.99
N GLN A 176 -17.98 6.07 -1.20
CA GLN A 176 -18.32 4.68 -0.87
C GLN A 176 -19.68 4.57 -0.17
N ALA A 177 -19.96 5.45 0.79
CA ALA A 177 -21.26 5.49 1.45
C ALA A 177 -22.39 5.84 0.49
N ARG A 178 -22.14 6.75 -0.48
CA ARG A 178 -23.12 7.11 -1.52
C ARG A 178 -23.40 5.95 -2.46
N ALA A 179 -22.36 5.28 -2.95
CA ALA A 179 -22.49 4.08 -3.79
C ALA A 179 -23.31 2.99 -3.11
N PHE A 180 -23.05 2.75 -1.82
CA PHE A 180 -23.80 1.79 -1.02
C PHE A 180 -25.28 2.16 -0.86
N LEU A 181 -25.60 3.45 -0.68
CA LEU A 181 -26.99 3.93 -0.61
C LEU A 181 -27.74 3.76 -1.94
N ASP A 182 -27.03 3.76 -3.05
CA ASP A 182 -27.56 3.50 -4.39
C ASP A 182 -27.49 2.01 -4.78
N GLU A 183 -27.34 1.11 -3.80
CA GLU A 183 -27.31 -0.35 -3.96
C GLU A 183 -26.17 -0.87 -4.87
N ARG A 184 -25.03 -0.16 -4.90
CA ARG A 184 -23.81 -0.57 -5.62
C ARG A 184 -22.68 -0.95 -4.66
N ASP A 185 -21.84 -1.88 -5.10
CA ASP A 185 -20.61 -2.32 -4.42
C ASP A 185 -19.33 -1.65 -4.96
N TYR A 186 -19.47 -0.74 -5.93
CA TYR A 186 -18.39 0.04 -6.54
C TYR A 186 -18.74 1.53 -6.60
N VAL A 187 -17.71 2.38 -6.46
CA VAL A 187 -17.82 3.85 -6.57
C VAL A 187 -17.73 4.24 -8.05
N VAL A 188 -18.43 5.30 -8.45
CA VAL A 188 -18.26 5.94 -9.77
C VAL A 188 -17.85 7.41 -9.60
N PRO A 189 -17.30 8.08 -10.63
CA PRO A 189 -16.86 9.47 -10.49
C PRO A 189 -17.97 10.43 -10.06
N ASP A 190 -19.22 10.13 -10.42
CA ASP A 190 -20.36 10.96 -10.05
C ASP A 190 -20.66 10.90 -8.54
N ASP A 191 -20.39 9.78 -7.85
CA ASP A 191 -20.48 9.68 -6.38
C ASP A 191 -19.51 10.66 -5.70
N ILE A 192 -18.31 10.80 -6.28
CA ILE A 192 -17.28 11.70 -5.77
C ILE A 192 -17.68 13.15 -5.99
N LYS A 193 -18.21 13.49 -7.18
CA LYS A 193 -18.69 14.85 -7.49
C LYS A 193 -19.84 15.26 -6.58
N GLU A 194 -20.79 14.36 -6.34
CA GLU A 194 -21.92 14.61 -5.43
C GLU A 194 -21.45 14.86 -4.00
N MET A 195 -20.47 14.10 -3.53
CA MET A 195 -19.97 14.22 -2.16
C MET A 195 -18.90 15.31 -1.96
N ALA A 196 -18.32 15.84 -3.03
CA ALA A 196 -17.24 16.83 -2.95
C ALA A 196 -17.66 18.13 -2.24
N VAL A 197 -18.82 18.70 -2.57
CA VAL A 197 -19.30 19.94 -1.90
C VAL A 197 -19.55 19.72 -0.40
N PRO A 198 -20.39 18.76 0.03
CA PRO A 198 -20.67 18.58 1.47
C PRO A 198 -19.44 18.16 2.28
N VAL A 199 -18.45 17.51 1.66
CA VAL A 199 -17.23 17.08 2.34
C VAL A 199 -16.15 18.17 2.37
N LEU A 200 -15.98 18.94 1.30
CA LEU A 200 -14.84 19.85 1.14
C LEU A 200 -15.16 21.30 1.48
N ALA A 201 -16.37 21.81 1.24
CA ALA A 201 -16.65 23.25 1.34
C ALA A 201 -16.29 23.84 2.72
N HIS A 202 -16.71 23.18 3.80
CA HIS A 202 -16.40 23.57 5.18
C HIS A 202 -14.94 23.35 5.60
N ARG A 203 -14.11 22.77 4.72
CA ARG A 203 -12.69 22.45 4.97
C ARG A 203 -11.73 23.37 4.23
N LEU A 204 -12.27 24.32 3.46
CA LEU A 204 -11.49 25.31 2.74
C LEU A 204 -11.43 26.61 3.55
N GLY A 205 -10.28 27.27 3.54
CA GLY A 205 -10.16 28.65 3.98
C GLY A 205 -10.18 29.58 2.77
N ALA A 206 -11.28 30.30 2.53
CA ALA A 206 -11.40 31.27 1.43
C ALA A 206 -10.66 32.59 1.74
N ARG A 207 -10.25 33.32 0.69
CA ARG A 207 -9.68 34.67 0.79
C ARG A 207 -10.79 35.71 0.78
N GLY A 208 -11.17 36.20 1.97
CA GLY A 208 -12.14 37.29 2.13
C GLY A 208 -13.37 36.89 2.94
N PRO A 209 -14.35 37.80 3.12
CA PRO A 209 -15.61 37.48 3.79
C PRO A 209 -16.46 36.58 2.87
N GLY A 210 -16.24 35.28 2.99
CA GLY A 210 -17.06 34.22 2.41
C GLY A 210 -17.77 33.44 3.51
N GLY A 211 -18.90 32.83 3.17
CA GLY A 211 -19.58 31.83 3.97
C GLY A 211 -20.02 30.70 3.05
N GLU A 212 -20.46 29.57 3.63
CA GLU A 212 -20.57 28.23 3.01
C GLU A 212 -20.97 28.14 1.52
N GLU A 213 -21.83 29.03 1.02
CA GLU A 213 -22.21 29.09 -0.40
C GLU A 213 -21.04 29.49 -1.32
N HIS A 214 -20.16 30.37 -0.85
CA HIS A 214 -18.96 30.81 -1.55
C HIS A 214 -17.95 29.66 -1.67
N GLU A 215 -17.62 28.97 -0.59
CA GLU A 215 -16.74 27.79 -0.63
C GLU A 215 -17.35 26.65 -1.46
N SER A 216 -18.67 26.48 -1.40
CA SER A 216 -19.39 25.53 -2.26
C SER A 216 -19.24 25.88 -3.74
N GLY A 217 -19.33 27.18 -4.09
CA GLY A 217 -19.06 27.68 -5.43
C GLY A 217 -17.65 27.35 -5.91
N ILE A 218 -16.65 27.56 -5.06
CA ILE A 218 -15.25 27.25 -5.36
C ILE A 218 -15.05 25.74 -5.59
N VAL A 219 -15.64 24.88 -4.76
CA VAL A 219 -15.55 23.41 -4.95
C VAL A 219 -16.14 23.01 -6.31
N ARG A 220 -17.30 23.56 -6.70
CA ARG A 220 -17.91 23.28 -8.01
C ARG A 220 -17.00 23.73 -9.16
N GLU A 221 -16.36 24.88 -9.02
CA GLU A 221 -15.40 25.36 -10.01
C GLU A 221 -14.20 24.42 -10.14
N VAL A 222 -13.63 23.97 -9.01
CA VAL A 222 -12.56 22.97 -8.99
C VAL A 222 -12.98 21.68 -9.71
N LEU A 223 -14.17 21.15 -9.42
CA LEU A 223 -14.68 19.93 -10.07
C LEU A 223 -14.81 20.05 -11.59
N SER A 224 -15.10 21.25 -12.10
CA SER A 224 -15.20 21.48 -13.56
C SER A 224 -13.84 21.53 -14.27
N ARG A 225 -12.75 21.76 -13.53
CA ARG A 225 -11.37 21.86 -14.04
C ARG A 225 -10.61 20.54 -13.96
N VAL A 226 -10.99 19.63 -13.07
CA VAL A 226 -10.32 18.33 -12.89
C VAL A 226 -10.92 17.30 -13.83
N ASN A 227 -10.09 16.68 -14.66
CA ASN A 227 -10.51 15.67 -15.61
C ASN A 227 -11.09 14.45 -14.88
N VAL A 228 -12.25 13.99 -15.36
CA VAL A 228 -12.86 12.75 -14.91
C VAL A 228 -12.11 11.58 -15.54
N PRO A 229 -11.75 10.54 -14.77
CA PRO A 229 -11.16 9.32 -15.33
C PRO A 229 -12.10 8.68 -16.37
N ALA A 230 -11.50 8.09 -17.42
CA ALA A 230 -12.21 7.51 -18.56
C ALA A 230 -12.67 6.07 -18.29
#